data_AF-A0A533VH51-F1
#
_entry.id   AF-A0A533VH51-F1
#
_cell.length_a   1.000
_cell.length_b   1.000
_cell.length_c   1.000
_cell.angle_alpha   90.00
_cell.angle_beta   90.00
_cell.angle_gamma   90.00
#
_symmetry.space_group_name_H-M   'P 1'
#
loop_
_entity.id
_entity.type
_entity.pdbx_description
1 polymer ?
#
loop_
_entity_poly.entity_id
_entity_poly.type
_entity_poly.pdbx_seq_one_letter_code
_entity_poly.pdbx_strand_id
1 'polypeptide(L)'
;RGNFSTVNDERIIIDRRAGRKIEREDTLAIARELEEKVRFSNPKASVVVAPTIGHRVIVRIRCDGEFLSPDISNTDPAYARIGGMGVAKAVGDYLKIEKSLPLNESSSAKLSASLVNEFTEQSLLIMKKSQVNKVRMEKRKKLLNSILLRDGGNKFPDVVPINQLHSMNFSCMPVEIGIANVLRMQSFSAGGLTDYEEKARVAAKAMETQNAIYVHIKGPDEFGHDGDAIGKMKNIEEIDKRFFGTLLDSIDTSKVAVVVSGDHSTPCINKSHSDDPVPVLVSGDFVRKDGTTRFTENQAKKGKIGLLAGADVINTVIKLIKS
;
A
#
# COMPACT_ATOMS: atom_id res chain seq x y z
N ARG A 1 1.41 -0.64 -11.26
CA ARG A 1 0.46 0.24 -10.51
C ARG A 1 0.45 1.64 -11.14
N GLY A 2 -0.56 2.46 -10.91
CA GLY A 2 -0.53 3.86 -11.32
C GLY A 2 -1.39 4.80 -10.47
N ASN A 3 -1.24 6.10 -10.74
CA ASN A 3 -2.00 7.18 -10.13
C ASN A 3 -2.63 8.06 -11.21
N PHE A 4 -3.92 8.37 -11.12
CA PHE A 4 -4.49 9.52 -11.79
C PHE A 4 -3.84 10.81 -11.26
N SER A 5 -3.39 11.66 -12.17
CA SER A 5 -2.65 12.88 -11.86
C SER A 5 -3.10 14.05 -12.73
N THR A 6 -2.72 15.25 -12.29
CA THR A 6 -2.91 16.50 -13.03
C THR A 6 -1.57 16.98 -13.58
N VAL A 7 -1.50 17.23 -14.88
CA VAL A 7 -0.36 17.84 -15.57
C VAL A 7 -0.76 19.11 -16.31
N ASN A 8 0.19 20.01 -16.56
CA ASN A 8 0.02 21.16 -17.45
C ASN A 8 0.22 20.74 -18.93
N ASP A 9 0.10 21.71 -19.85
CA ASP A 9 0.27 21.47 -21.29
C ASP A 9 1.69 21.02 -21.69
N GLU A 10 2.70 21.35 -20.88
CA GLU A 10 4.10 20.95 -21.04
C GLU A 10 4.41 19.59 -20.40
N ARG A 11 3.38 18.91 -19.86
CA ARG A 11 3.45 17.63 -19.13
C ARG A 11 4.20 17.70 -17.80
N ILE A 12 4.34 18.90 -17.25
CA ILE A 12 4.81 19.13 -15.88
C ILE A 12 3.68 18.76 -14.93
N ILE A 13 4.01 17.97 -13.92
CA ILE A 13 3.09 17.42 -12.95
C ILE A 13 2.72 18.52 -11.94
N ILE A 14 1.46 18.94 -11.99
CA ILE A 14 0.86 19.89 -11.05
C ILE A 14 0.46 19.18 -9.75
N ASP A 15 -0.10 17.97 -9.87
CA ASP A 15 -0.55 17.20 -8.72
C ASP A 15 -0.51 15.69 -9.04
N ARG A 16 0.32 14.94 -8.31
CA ARG A 16 0.50 13.48 -8.50
C ARG A 16 -0.68 12.61 -8.07
N ARG A 17 -1.67 13.20 -7.41
CA ARG A 17 -2.84 12.53 -6.84
C ARG A 17 -4.16 13.22 -7.23
N ALA A 18 -4.11 14.20 -8.13
CA ALA A 18 -5.25 14.98 -8.62
C ALA A 18 -6.22 15.42 -7.49
N GLY A 19 -5.68 15.94 -6.38
CA GLY A 19 -6.47 16.41 -5.24
C GLY A 19 -6.97 15.34 -4.27
N ARG A 20 -6.60 14.06 -4.44
CA ARG A 20 -6.93 12.87 -3.62
C ARG A 20 -8.43 12.51 -3.54
N LYS A 21 -9.31 13.49 -3.37
CA LYS A 21 -10.77 13.36 -3.36
C LYS A 21 -11.27 13.38 -4.80
N ILE A 22 -11.50 12.19 -5.34
CA ILE A 22 -11.95 11.98 -6.71
C ILE A 22 -13.19 11.10 -6.65
N GLU A 23 -14.22 11.53 -7.35
CA GLU A 23 -15.47 10.78 -7.53
C GLU A 23 -15.18 9.48 -8.26
N ARG A 24 -15.77 8.38 -7.78
CA ARG A 24 -15.50 7.06 -8.35
C ARG A 24 -15.98 7.00 -9.80
N GLU A 25 -17.11 7.64 -10.10
CA GLU A 25 -17.73 7.72 -11.41
C GLU A 25 -16.80 8.37 -12.43
N ASP A 26 -16.09 9.44 -12.04
CA ASP A 26 -15.13 10.14 -12.90
C ASP A 26 -13.98 9.21 -13.31
N THR A 27 -13.41 8.47 -12.35
CA THR A 27 -12.32 7.53 -12.62
C THR A 27 -12.77 6.36 -13.51
N LEU A 28 -13.98 5.84 -13.29
CA LEU A 28 -14.56 4.75 -14.08
C LEU A 28 -14.88 5.19 -15.50
N ALA A 29 -15.41 6.40 -15.68
CA ALA A 29 -15.71 6.96 -17.00
C ALA A 29 -14.42 7.15 -17.82
N ILE A 30 -13.37 7.71 -17.22
CA ILE A 30 -12.07 7.84 -17.88
C ILE A 30 -11.45 6.48 -18.21
N ALA A 31 -11.53 5.52 -17.29
CA ALA A 31 -11.02 4.18 -17.53
C ALA A 31 -11.69 3.52 -18.76
N ARG A 32 -13.02 3.59 -18.84
CA ARG A 32 -13.75 3.09 -20.02
C ARG A 32 -13.34 3.81 -21.30
N GLU A 33 -13.24 5.13 -21.26
CA GLU A 33 -12.82 5.92 -22.42
C GLU A 33 -11.41 5.54 -22.91
N LEU A 34 -10.49 5.23 -21.98
CA LEU A 34 -9.15 4.75 -22.31
C LEU A 34 -9.18 3.35 -22.93
N GLU A 35 -9.90 2.40 -22.33
CA GLU A 35 -10.03 1.05 -22.87
C GLU A 35 -10.68 1.04 -24.26
N GLU A 36 -11.66 1.91 -24.49
CA GLU A 36 -12.36 2.04 -25.78
C GLU A 36 -11.48 2.67 -26.87
N LYS A 37 -10.63 3.64 -26.54
CA LYS A 37 -9.93 4.48 -27.53
C LYS A 37 -8.45 4.16 -27.71
N VAL A 38 -7.76 3.57 -26.73
CA VAL A 38 -6.35 3.22 -26.86
C VAL A 38 -6.19 2.11 -27.91
N ARG A 39 -5.29 2.31 -28.87
CA ARG A 39 -4.94 1.34 -29.92
C ARG A 39 -3.44 1.24 -30.02
N PHE A 40 -2.88 0.11 -29.59
CA PHE A 40 -1.45 -0.14 -29.72
C PHE A 40 -1.06 -0.40 -31.17
N SER A 41 0.18 -0.07 -31.50
CA SER A 41 0.82 -0.40 -32.78
C SER A 41 0.84 -1.91 -33.04
N ASN A 42 1.01 -2.72 -31.98
CA ASN A 42 0.88 -4.16 -32.03
C ASN A 42 -0.59 -4.57 -31.86
N PRO A 43 -1.24 -5.18 -32.87
CA PRO A 43 -2.66 -5.55 -32.81
C PRO A 43 -2.97 -6.65 -31.80
N LYS A 44 -1.96 -7.40 -31.33
CA LYS A 44 -2.11 -8.40 -30.27
C LYS A 44 -2.07 -7.79 -28.87
N ALA A 45 -1.78 -6.50 -28.76
CA ALA A 45 -1.70 -5.82 -27.47
C ALA A 45 -3.06 -5.25 -27.05
N SER A 46 -3.38 -5.39 -25.76
CA SER A 46 -4.60 -4.87 -25.14
C SER A 46 -4.30 -4.25 -23.79
N VAL A 47 -5.20 -3.36 -23.34
CA VAL A 47 -5.08 -2.70 -22.04
C VAL A 47 -6.40 -2.79 -21.27
N VAL A 48 -6.27 -2.98 -19.96
CA VAL A 48 -7.35 -2.80 -18.98
C VAL A 48 -6.90 -1.75 -17.97
N VAL A 49 -7.76 -0.79 -17.69
CA VAL A 49 -7.57 0.30 -16.73
C VAL A 49 -8.59 0.10 -15.61
N ALA A 50 -8.12 -0.31 -14.43
CA ALA A 50 -8.97 -0.60 -13.28
C ALA A 50 -8.74 0.43 -12.16
N PRO A 51 -9.58 1.48 -12.05
CA PRO A 51 -9.57 2.37 -10.89
C PRO A 51 -9.85 1.63 -9.59
N THR A 52 -9.24 2.11 -8.50
CA THR A 52 -9.42 1.54 -7.16
C THR A 52 -9.92 2.61 -6.19
N ILE A 53 -9.12 3.00 -5.18
CA ILE A 53 -9.50 3.99 -4.17
C ILE A 53 -8.83 5.33 -4.46
N GLY A 54 -9.65 6.36 -4.64
CA GLY A 54 -9.22 7.73 -4.91
C GLY A 54 -8.45 7.83 -6.23
N HIS A 55 -7.21 8.31 -6.16
CA HIS A 55 -6.35 8.48 -7.34
C HIS A 55 -5.70 7.18 -7.83
N ARG A 56 -5.82 6.07 -7.10
CA ARG A 56 -5.10 4.83 -7.42
C ARG A 56 -5.76 4.08 -8.57
N VAL A 57 -4.95 3.60 -9.52
CA VAL A 57 -5.40 2.82 -10.69
C VAL A 57 -4.43 1.68 -10.98
N ILE A 58 -4.94 0.57 -11.50
CA ILE A 58 -4.12 -0.52 -12.05
C ILE A 58 -4.27 -0.49 -13.57
N VAL A 59 -3.15 -0.45 -14.28
CA VAL A 59 -3.12 -0.61 -15.74
C VAL A 59 -2.50 -1.96 -16.03
N ARG A 60 -3.24 -2.82 -16.71
CA ARG A 60 -2.82 -4.16 -17.12
C ARG A 60 -2.73 -4.19 -18.63
N ILE A 61 -1.51 -4.24 -19.13
CA ILE A 61 -1.22 -4.43 -20.55
C ILE A 61 -0.96 -5.92 -20.79
N ARG A 62 -1.51 -6.46 -21.87
CA ARG A 62 -1.22 -7.82 -22.37
C ARG A 62 -0.81 -7.75 -23.83
N CYS A 63 -0.04 -8.72 -24.28
CA CYS A 63 0.28 -8.92 -25.68
C CYS A 63 0.20 -10.42 -25.99
N ASP A 64 -0.75 -10.84 -26.81
CA ASP A 64 -1.00 -12.27 -27.03
C ASP A 64 0.20 -12.96 -27.70
N GLY A 65 0.67 -14.04 -27.10
CA GLY A 65 1.84 -14.80 -27.56
C GLY A 65 3.19 -14.24 -27.11
N GLU A 66 3.22 -13.11 -26.38
CA GLU A 66 4.45 -12.48 -25.91
C GLU A 66 4.45 -12.35 -24.39
N PHE A 67 5.56 -12.71 -23.74
CA PHE A 67 5.75 -12.44 -22.32
C PHE A 67 6.26 -11.01 -22.15
N LEU A 68 5.56 -10.21 -21.35
CA LEU A 68 6.01 -8.86 -20.99
C LEU A 68 6.91 -8.91 -19.75
N SER A 69 8.04 -8.23 -19.82
CA SER A 69 9.02 -8.15 -18.74
C SER A 69 8.62 -7.05 -17.77
N PRO A 70 8.83 -7.25 -16.46
CA PRO A 70 8.63 -6.20 -15.49
C PRO A 70 9.82 -5.22 -15.51
N ASP A 71 10.96 -5.54 -16.09
CA ASP A 71 12.22 -4.79 -16.00
C ASP A 71 12.23 -3.53 -16.88
N ILE A 72 11.36 -2.58 -16.51
CA ILE A 72 11.21 -1.28 -17.13
C ILE A 72 11.18 -0.19 -16.04
N SER A 73 11.64 1.01 -16.40
CA SER A 73 11.56 2.18 -15.53
C SER A 73 10.12 2.70 -15.40
N ASN A 74 9.88 3.49 -14.36
CA ASN A 74 8.59 4.11 -14.09
C ASN A 74 8.37 5.32 -15.00
N THR A 75 7.10 5.68 -15.24
CA THR A 75 6.76 6.98 -15.83
C THR A 75 6.48 8.04 -14.76
N ASP A 76 6.23 7.61 -13.52
CA ASP A 76 6.20 8.48 -12.33
C ASP A 76 7.64 8.85 -11.90
N PRO A 77 8.09 10.09 -12.10
CA PRO A 77 9.48 10.49 -11.87
C PRO A 77 9.88 10.47 -10.39
N ALA A 78 8.90 10.46 -9.48
CA ALA A 78 9.17 10.42 -8.05
C ALA A 78 9.55 9.04 -7.51
N TYR A 79 9.57 8.02 -8.37
CA TYR A 79 9.96 6.67 -7.99
C TYR A 79 11.04 6.14 -8.93
N ALA A 80 12.21 5.84 -8.37
CA ALA A 80 13.23 5.02 -9.02
C ALA A 80 12.83 3.55 -8.94
N ARG A 81 13.38 2.73 -9.83
CA ARG A 81 13.30 1.28 -9.71
C ARG A 81 14.70 0.72 -9.46
N ILE A 82 14.92 0.17 -8.27
CA ILE A 82 16.21 -0.34 -7.82
C ILE A 82 16.00 -1.77 -7.32
N GLY A 83 16.72 -2.75 -7.90
CA GLY A 83 16.59 -4.16 -7.50
C GLY A 83 15.16 -4.71 -7.65
N GLY A 84 14.40 -4.23 -8.63
CA GLY A 84 13.00 -4.60 -8.82
C GLY A 84 11.99 -3.87 -7.92
N MET A 85 12.46 -3.07 -6.95
CA MET A 85 11.62 -2.32 -6.01
C MET A 85 11.51 -0.84 -6.38
N GLY A 86 10.34 -0.26 -6.12
CA GLY A 86 10.09 1.18 -6.25
C GLY A 86 10.64 1.94 -5.05
N VAL A 87 11.64 2.80 -5.27
CA VAL A 87 12.23 3.65 -4.22
C VAL A 87 11.82 5.09 -4.46
N ALA A 88 11.24 5.73 -3.45
CA ALA A 88 10.89 7.15 -3.54
C ALA A 88 12.16 7.99 -3.71
N LYS A 89 12.20 8.85 -4.73
CA LYS A 89 13.28 9.82 -4.91
C LYS A 89 12.99 11.07 -4.09
N ALA A 90 14.03 11.72 -3.55
CA ALA A 90 13.92 13.12 -3.16
C ALA A 90 13.64 13.93 -4.43
N VAL A 91 12.45 14.49 -4.54
CA VAL A 91 12.00 15.19 -5.75
C VAL A 91 11.98 16.69 -5.52
N GLY A 92 12.62 17.41 -6.44
CA GLY A 92 12.52 18.87 -6.52
C GLY A 92 11.22 19.32 -7.19
N ASP A 93 11.06 20.65 -7.33
CA ASP A 93 9.81 21.30 -7.74
C ASP A 93 9.38 21.02 -9.19
N TYR A 94 10.27 20.45 -10.01
CA TYR A 94 10.04 20.21 -11.44
C TYR A 94 9.96 18.72 -11.75
N LEU A 95 8.73 18.18 -11.74
CA LEU A 95 8.48 16.79 -12.12
C LEU A 95 7.76 16.71 -13.45
N LYS A 96 8.40 16.13 -14.46
CA LYS A 96 7.80 15.83 -15.76
C LYS A 96 7.60 14.33 -15.89
N ILE A 97 6.55 13.91 -16.58
CA ILE A 97 6.33 12.49 -16.89
C ILE A 97 7.56 11.95 -17.63
N GLU A 98 8.13 10.85 -17.13
CA GLU A 98 9.28 10.19 -17.74
C GLU A 98 8.83 9.17 -18.78
N LYS A 99 9.68 8.92 -19.78
CA LYS A 99 9.51 7.75 -20.65
C LYS A 99 9.91 6.50 -19.89
N SER A 100 9.14 5.43 -20.06
CA SER A 100 9.55 4.11 -19.60
C SER A 100 10.67 3.60 -20.50
N LEU A 101 11.76 3.17 -19.89
CA LEU A 101 12.96 2.63 -20.53
C LEU A 101 13.13 1.17 -20.11
N PRO A 102 13.58 0.28 -21.01
CA PRO A 102 13.97 -1.07 -20.62
C PRO A 102 15.18 -0.99 -19.67
N LEU A 103 15.16 -1.79 -18.61
CA LEU A 103 16.27 -1.90 -17.64
C LEU A 103 17.25 -3.03 -17.99
N ASN A 104 16.96 -3.79 -19.05
CA ASN A 104 17.85 -4.79 -19.62
C ASN A 104 17.64 -4.91 -21.14
N GLU A 105 18.51 -5.65 -21.81
CA GLU A 105 18.52 -5.75 -23.28
C GLU A 105 17.48 -6.70 -23.88
N SER A 106 16.65 -7.35 -23.05
CA SER A 106 15.68 -8.34 -23.53
C SER A 106 14.64 -7.72 -24.46
N SER A 107 14.25 -8.46 -25.51
CA SER A 107 13.16 -8.08 -26.42
C SER A 107 11.86 -7.83 -25.65
N SER A 108 11.60 -8.65 -24.63
CA SER A 108 10.47 -8.53 -23.72
C SER A 108 10.45 -7.19 -22.95
N ALA A 109 11.58 -6.73 -22.41
CA ALA A 109 11.65 -5.42 -21.73
C ALA A 109 11.47 -4.26 -22.71
N LYS A 110 12.06 -4.35 -23.91
CA LYS A 110 11.89 -3.35 -24.97
C LYS A 110 10.42 -3.24 -25.41
N LEU A 111 9.76 -4.38 -25.60
CA LEU A 111 8.32 -4.44 -25.92
C LEU A 111 7.47 -3.83 -24.78
N SER A 112 7.70 -4.24 -23.53
CA SER A 112 7.01 -3.67 -22.36
C SER A 112 7.14 -2.15 -22.30
N ALA A 113 8.36 -1.61 -22.44
CA ALA A 113 8.60 -0.17 -22.40
C ALA A 113 7.91 0.55 -23.56
N SER A 114 7.94 -0.02 -24.77
CA SER A 114 7.22 0.53 -25.93
C SER A 114 5.72 0.62 -25.67
N LEU A 115 5.09 -0.47 -25.22
CA LEU A 115 3.66 -0.50 -24.94
C LEU A 115 3.27 0.48 -23.83
N VAL A 116 4.08 0.59 -22.76
CA VAL A 116 3.84 1.56 -21.69
C VAL A 116 3.94 3.01 -22.20
N ASN A 117 4.91 3.30 -23.06
CA ASN A 117 5.04 4.62 -23.67
C ASN A 117 3.88 4.94 -24.62
N GLU A 118 3.47 4.00 -25.47
CA GLU A 118 2.30 4.16 -26.34
C GLU A 118 1.03 4.44 -25.54
N PHE A 119 0.80 3.67 -24.47
CA PHE A 119 -0.32 3.90 -23.56
C PHE A 119 -0.25 5.29 -22.92
N THR A 120 0.93 5.69 -22.44
CA THR A 120 1.13 6.98 -21.75
C THR A 120 0.81 8.14 -22.70
N GLU A 121 1.39 8.13 -23.91
CA GLU A 121 1.15 9.17 -24.92
C GLU A 121 -0.32 9.25 -25.34
N GLN A 122 -0.95 8.11 -25.63
CA GLN A 122 -2.37 8.09 -26.03
C GLN A 122 -3.28 8.51 -24.88
N SER A 123 -3.01 8.05 -23.66
CA SER A 123 -3.81 8.39 -22.48
C SER A 123 -3.81 9.90 -22.21
N LEU A 124 -2.67 10.58 -22.34
CA LEU A 124 -2.59 12.04 -22.21
C LEU A 124 -3.50 12.75 -23.22
N LEU A 125 -3.48 12.31 -24.48
CA LEU A 125 -4.29 12.91 -25.55
C LEU A 125 -5.79 12.66 -25.36
N ILE A 126 -6.16 11.43 -25.00
CA ILE A 126 -7.55 11.03 -24.77
C ILE A 126 -8.10 11.76 -23.54
N MET A 127 -7.41 11.67 -22.40
CA MET A 127 -7.86 12.23 -21.13
C MET A 127 -7.97 13.75 -21.20
N LYS A 128 -7.05 14.45 -21.90
CA LYS A 128 -7.13 15.91 -22.10
C LYS A 128 -8.44 16.34 -22.76
N LYS A 129 -9.02 15.52 -23.65
CA LYS A 129 -10.26 15.80 -24.37
C LYS A 129 -11.52 15.25 -23.70
N SER A 130 -11.36 14.48 -22.63
CA SER A 130 -12.46 13.79 -21.94
C SER A 130 -13.52 14.77 -21.42
N GLN A 131 -14.79 14.41 -21.58
CA GLN A 131 -15.91 15.18 -21.06
C GLN A 131 -15.86 15.28 -19.52
N VAL A 132 -15.33 14.26 -18.84
CA VAL A 132 -15.12 14.25 -17.38
C VAL A 132 -14.27 15.45 -16.97
N ASN A 133 -13.16 15.71 -17.68
CA ASN A 133 -12.27 16.82 -17.34
C ASN A 133 -12.88 18.19 -17.62
N LYS A 134 -13.78 18.33 -18.60
CA LYS A 134 -14.54 19.58 -18.80
C LYS A 134 -15.44 19.86 -17.59
N VAL A 135 -16.19 18.87 -17.13
CA VAL A 135 -17.06 18.99 -15.93
C VAL A 135 -16.24 19.26 -14.67
N ARG A 136 -15.09 18.60 -14.50
CA ARG A 136 -14.19 18.84 -13.37
C ARG A 136 -13.64 20.27 -13.37
N MET A 137 -13.30 20.81 -14.55
CA MET A 137 -12.83 22.18 -14.71
C MET A 137 -13.89 23.21 -14.31
N GLU A 138 -15.14 23.05 -14.75
CA GLU A 138 -16.27 23.90 -14.36
C GLU A 138 -16.46 23.90 -12.83
N LYS A 139 -16.25 22.75 -12.19
CA LYS A 139 -16.32 22.59 -10.73
C LYS A 139 -15.03 23.00 -9.99
N ARG A 140 -14.05 23.61 -10.68
CA ARG A 140 -12.74 24.01 -10.13
C ARG A 140 -11.97 22.86 -9.45
N LYS A 141 -12.18 21.63 -9.91
CA LYS A 141 -11.46 20.45 -9.42
C LYS A 141 -10.19 20.21 -10.24
N LYS A 142 -9.21 19.57 -9.61
CA LYS A 142 -8.00 19.08 -10.30
C LYS A 142 -8.39 18.07 -11.38
N LEU A 143 -7.79 18.22 -12.57
CA LEU A 143 -8.07 17.38 -13.73
C LEU A 143 -7.46 15.99 -13.56
N LEU A 144 -8.10 15.00 -14.17
CA LEU A 144 -7.60 13.63 -14.33
C LEU A 144 -7.07 13.50 -15.76
N ASN A 145 -5.99 14.21 -16.09
CA ASN A 145 -5.49 14.32 -17.48
C ASN A 145 -4.18 13.55 -17.72
N SER A 146 -3.75 12.73 -16.75
CA SER A 146 -2.59 11.86 -16.87
C SER A 146 -2.73 10.65 -15.95
N ILE A 147 -2.03 9.55 -16.29
CA ILE A 147 -1.80 8.40 -15.41
C ILE A 147 -0.29 8.20 -15.25
N LEU A 148 0.21 8.36 -14.03
CA LEU A 148 1.61 8.07 -13.69
C LEU A 148 1.75 6.59 -13.33
N LEU A 149 2.54 5.84 -14.09
CA LEU A 149 2.75 4.41 -13.89
C LEU A 149 4.04 4.16 -13.12
N ARG A 150 3.98 3.16 -12.24
CA ARG A 150 5.13 2.70 -11.45
C ARG A 150 5.03 1.22 -11.09
N ASP A 151 6.17 0.64 -10.79
CA ASP A 151 6.35 -0.70 -10.22
C ASP A 151 5.67 -1.75 -11.10
N GLY A 152 6.21 -1.94 -12.31
CA GLY A 152 5.75 -2.95 -13.25
C GLY A 152 5.96 -4.35 -12.68
N GLY A 153 4.91 -5.17 -12.67
CA GLY A 153 4.97 -6.56 -12.21
C GLY A 153 4.30 -7.49 -13.22
N ASN A 154 4.86 -8.68 -13.41
CA ASN A 154 4.35 -9.67 -14.37
C ASN A 154 4.17 -11.07 -13.76
N LYS A 155 4.45 -11.23 -12.47
CA LYS A 155 4.34 -12.51 -11.75
C LYS A 155 3.48 -12.33 -10.51
N PHE A 156 2.69 -13.35 -10.21
CA PHE A 156 2.08 -13.49 -8.91
C PHE A 156 3.17 -13.90 -7.90
N PRO A 157 3.19 -13.39 -6.66
CA PRO A 157 4.15 -13.82 -5.66
C PRO A 157 4.05 -15.32 -5.42
N ASP A 158 5.17 -16.03 -5.51
CA ASP A 158 5.27 -17.45 -5.17
C ASP A 158 5.74 -17.57 -3.73
N VAL A 159 4.79 -17.85 -2.84
CA VAL A 159 5.02 -17.88 -1.39
C VAL A 159 4.27 -19.04 -0.74
N VAL A 160 4.83 -19.55 0.35
CA VAL A 160 4.14 -20.54 1.18
C VAL A 160 3.00 -19.85 1.93
N PRO A 161 1.74 -20.34 1.85
CA PRO A 161 0.64 -19.81 2.63
C PRO A 161 0.96 -19.80 4.12
N ILE A 162 0.57 -18.73 4.82
CA ILE A 162 1.01 -18.50 6.22
C ILE A 162 0.54 -19.61 7.18
N ASN A 163 -0.64 -20.19 6.94
CA ASN A 163 -1.16 -21.29 7.74
C ASN A 163 -0.29 -22.54 7.61
N GLN A 164 0.22 -22.82 6.41
CA GLN A 164 1.14 -23.93 6.16
C GLN A 164 2.51 -23.64 6.79
N LEU A 165 2.99 -22.41 6.68
CA LEU A 165 4.31 -22.00 7.21
C LEU A 165 4.41 -22.20 8.73
N HIS A 166 3.35 -21.85 9.47
CA HIS A 166 3.35 -21.91 10.93
C HIS A 166 2.53 -23.06 11.52
N SER A 167 1.82 -23.84 10.69
CA SER A 167 0.88 -24.89 11.13
C SER A 167 -0.16 -24.35 12.10
N MET A 168 -0.77 -23.20 11.75
CA MET A 168 -1.72 -22.46 12.58
C MET A 168 -2.80 -21.84 11.69
N ASN A 169 -4.00 -21.64 12.24
CA ASN A 169 -5.06 -20.89 11.58
C ASN A 169 -4.83 -19.39 11.76
N PHE A 170 -4.24 -18.74 10.76
CA PHE A 170 -4.13 -17.29 10.69
C PHE A 170 -5.34 -16.69 9.97
N SER A 171 -5.82 -15.60 10.55
CA SER A 171 -6.77 -14.71 9.93
C SER A 171 -6.28 -13.27 9.96
N CYS A 172 -6.99 -12.40 9.25
CA CYS A 172 -6.63 -10.99 9.17
C CYS A 172 -7.84 -10.07 9.06
N MET A 173 -7.62 -8.80 9.36
CA MET A 173 -8.48 -7.67 9.02
C MET A 173 -7.66 -6.71 8.13
N PRO A 174 -7.40 -7.10 6.87
CA PRO A 174 -6.40 -6.44 6.06
C PRO A 174 -6.98 -5.18 5.41
N VAL A 175 -6.17 -4.12 5.37
CA VAL A 175 -6.35 -3.06 4.37
C VAL A 175 -5.69 -3.52 3.06
N GLU A 176 -4.61 -4.29 3.15
CA GLU A 176 -3.86 -4.89 2.05
C GLU A 176 -4.45 -6.24 1.61
N ILE A 177 -5.69 -6.23 1.13
CA ILE A 177 -6.44 -7.43 0.71
C ILE A 177 -5.63 -8.33 -0.24
N GLY A 178 -4.80 -7.74 -1.11
CA GLY A 178 -3.94 -8.50 -2.02
C GLY A 178 -2.94 -9.42 -1.31
N ILE A 179 -2.33 -8.96 -0.20
CA ILE A 179 -1.38 -9.76 0.59
C ILE A 179 -2.11 -10.91 1.29
N ALA A 180 -3.27 -10.63 1.90
CA ALA A 180 -4.10 -11.64 2.53
C ALA A 180 -4.52 -12.75 1.55
N ASN A 181 -4.90 -12.36 0.32
CA ASN A 181 -5.27 -13.31 -0.74
C ASN A 181 -4.07 -14.17 -1.19
N VAL A 182 -2.90 -13.56 -1.39
CA VAL A 182 -1.66 -14.28 -1.74
C VAL A 182 -1.29 -15.29 -0.66
N LEU A 183 -1.40 -14.92 0.62
CA LEU A 183 -1.10 -15.78 1.77
C LEU A 183 -2.25 -16.73 2.14
N ARG A 184 -3.39 -16.66 1.44
CA ARG A 184 -4.61 -17.44 1.68
C ARG A 184 -5.15 -17.33 3.12
N MET A 185 -5.08 -16.12 3.68
CA MET A 185 -5.58 -15.84 5.02
C MET A 185 -7.10 -15.67 5.02
N GLN A 186 -7.76 -16.20 6.05
CA GLN A 186 -9.17 -15.90 6.28
C GLN A 186 -9.32 -14.41 6.65
N SER A 187 -10.21 -13.68 5.97
CA SER A 187 -10.42 -12.26 6.20
C SER A 187 -11.70 -12.02 6.99
N PHE A 188 -11.63 -11.15 8.00
CA PHE A 188 -12.77 -10.65 8.75
C PHE A 188 -13.01 -9.17 8.44
N SER A 189 -14.26 -8.80 8.23
CA SER A 189 -14.66 -7.41 8.05
C SER A 189 -15.04 -6.80 9.38
N ALA A 190 -14.47 -5.64 9.71
CA ALA A 190 -14.73 -4.95 10.97
C ALA A 190 -14.79 -3.44 10.73
N GLY A 191 -15.93 -3.00 10.16
CA GLY A 191 -16.22 -1.60 9.91
C GLY A 191 -15.24 -0.88 8.98
N GLY A 192 -15.21 0.45 9.11
CA GLY A 192 -14.32 1.37 8.41
C GLY A 192 -12.94 1.51 9.07
N LEU A 193 -12.17 2.49 8.57
CA LEU A 193 -10.78 2.70 9.00
C LEU A 193 -10.66 3.05 10.49
N THR A 194 -11.62 3.82 11.01
CA THR A 194 -11.65 4.39 12.37
C THR A 194 -12.54 3.63 13.36
N ASP A 195 -13.10 2.48 12.96
CA ASP A 195 -14.00 1.67 13.80
C ASP A 195 -13.19 0.77 14.72
N TYR A 196 -12.38 1.39 15.58
CA TYR A 196 -11.42 0.73 16.45
C TYR A 196 -12.08 -0.25 17.42
N GLU A 197 -13.18 0.13 18.05
CA GLU A 197 -13.91 -0.75 18.98
C GLU A 197 -14.47 -1.98 18.27
N GLU A 198 -14.98 -1.82 17.05
CA GLU A 198 -15.53 -2.94 16.28
C GLU A 198 -14.42 -3.90 15.85
N LYS A 199 -13.28 -3.37 15.39
CA LYS A 199 -12.09 -4.18 15.10
C LYS A 199 -11.65 -4.99 16.31
N ALA A 200 -11.62 -4.38 17.50
CA ALA A 200 -11.26 -5.07 18.74
C ALA A 200 -12.24 -6.20 19.07
N ARG A 201 -13.56 -5.96 19.00
CA ARG A 201 -14.58 -6.98 19.28
C ARG A 201 -14.56 -8.14 18.29
N VAL A 202 -14.45 -7.84 16.99
CA VAL A 202 -14.36 -8.88 15.96
C VAL A 202 -13.07 -9.67 16.13
N ALA A 203 -11.96 -9.03 16.52
CA ALA A 203 -10.70 -9.73 16.77
C ALA A 203 -10.82 -10.67 17.96
N ALA A 204 -11.34 -10.19 19.10
CA ALA A 204 -11.57 -11.02 20.29
C ALA A 204 -12.46 -12.24 19.96
N LYS A 205 -13.57 -12.03 19.24
CA LYS A 205 -14.47 -13.12 18.84
C LYS A 205 -13.81 -14.11 17.89
N ALA A 206 -13.02 -13.65 16.93
CA ALA A 206 -12.35 -14.53 15.99
C ALA A 206 -11.32 -15.45 16.67
N MET A 207 -10.79 -15.09 17.85
CA MET A 207 -9.85 -15.93 18.60
C MET A 207 -10.47 -17.26 19.07
N GLU A 208 -11.80 -17.36 19.13
CA GLU A 208 -12.49 -18.62 19.45
C GLU A 208 -12.23 -19.71 18.40
N THR A 209 -11.89 -19.34 17.16
CA THR A 209 -11.70 -20.28 16.04
C THR A 209 -10.32 -20.19 15.38
N GLN A 210 -9.59 -19.10 15.61
CA GLN A 210 -8.32 -18.78 14.97
C GLN A 210 -7.17 -18.82 15.98
N ASN A 211 -6.00 -19.28 15.55
CA ASN A 211 -4.81 -19.30 16.43
C ASN A 211 -4.08 -17.95 16.43
N ALA A 212 -4.19 -17.17 15.36
CA ALA A 212 -3.57 -15.87 15.23
C ALA A 212 -4.43 -14.95 14.35
N ILE A 213 -4.45 -13.65 14.71
CA ILE A 213 -5.26 -12.64 14.03
C ILE A 213 -4.38 -11.42 13.78
N TYR A 214 -4.20 -11.07 12.52
CA TYR A 214 -3.52 -9.85 12.11
C TYR A 214 -4.52 -8.71 11.94
N VAL A 215 -4.43 -7.68 12.77
CA VAL A 215 -5.28 -6.48 12.66
C VAL A 215 -4.45 -5.32 12.13
N HIS A 216 -4.84 -4.77 10.97
CA HIS A 216 -4.16 -3.61 10.40
C HIS A 216 -4.85 -2.30 10.83
N ILE A 217 -4.07 -1.36 11.37
CA ILE A 217 -4.53 -0.03 11.80
C ILE A 217 -3.78 1.04 11.02
N LYS A 218 -4.44 1.63 10.02
CA LYS A 218 -3.80 2.58 9.09
C LYS A 218 -3.61 3.99 9.66
N GLY A 219 -4.41 4.38 10.66
CA GLY A 219 -4.61 5.76 11.12
C GLY A 219 -3.35 6.64 11.24
N PRO A 220 -2.29 6.22 11.96
CA PRO A 220 -1.17 7.10 12.27
C PRO A 220 -0.30 7.50 11.07
N ASP A 221 -0.33 6.73 9.97
CA ASP A 221 0.51 6.95 8.80
C ASP A 221 0.11 8.20 8.01
N GLU A 222 -1.19 8.50 7.94
CA GLU A 222 -1.70 9.66 7.19
C GLU A 222 -1.17 10.98 7.77
N PHE A 223 -1.19 11.12 9.10
CA PHE A 223 -0.63 12.28 9.80
C PHE A 223 0.89 12.39 9.63
N GLY A 224 1.59 11.23 9.58
CA GLY A 224 3.02 11.19 9.28
C GLY A 224 3.32 11.82 7.92
N HIS A 225 2.56 11.45 6.88
CA HIS A 225 2.69 12.03 5.54
C HIS A 225 2.30 13.50 5.45
N ASP A 226 1.35 13.96 6.26
CA ASP A 226 0.92 15.36 6.27
C ASP A 226 1.88 16.25 7.11
N GLY A 227 2.74 15.63 7.92
CA GLY A 227 3.67 16.30 8.83
C GLY A 227 3.00 16.80 10.11
N ASP A 228 1.83 16.27 10.44
CA ASP A 228 1.06 16.67 11.61
C ASP A 228 1.40 15.76 12.81
N ALA A 229 2.42 16.17 13.57
CA ALA A 229 2.85 15.42 14.77
C ALA A 229 1.76 15.37 15.86
N ILE A 230 0.98 16.45 16.02
CA ILE A 230 -0.06 16.54 17.05
C ILE A 230 -1.23 15.63 16.69
N GLY A 231 -1.66 15.66 15.43
CA GLY A 231 -2.69 14.74 14.92
C GLY A 231 -2.25 13.29 15.01
N LYS A 232 -0.99 12.97 14.68
CA LYS A 232 -0.43 11.63 14.81
C LYS A 232 -0.47 11.13 16.26
N MET A 233 -0.04 11.98 17.21
CA MET A 233 -0.08 11.67 18.65
C MET A 233 -1.51 11.38 19.11
N LYS A 234 -2.46 12.28 18.83
CA LYS A 234 -3.88 12.11 19.20
C LYS A 234 -4.48 10.84 18.60
N ASN A 235 -4.12 10.50 17.36
CA ASN A 235 -4.60 9.29 16.72
C ASN A 235 -4.07 8.02 17.40
N ILE A 236 -2.81 8.02 17.86
CA ILE A 236 -2.24 6.92 18.65
C ILE A 236 -2.95 6.81 20.00
N GLU A 237 -3.25 7.93 20.68
CA GLU A 237 -4.03 7.95 21.93
C GLU A 237 -5.45 7.37 21.73
N GLU A 238 -6.10 7.71 20.62
CA GLU A 238 -7.41 7.13 20.26
C GLU A 238 -7.33 5.63 20.02
N ILE A 239 -6.26 5.14 19.37
CA ILE A 239 -6.04 3.70 19.17
C ILE A 239 -5.82 2.99 20.51
N ASP A 240 -4.97 3.55 21.37
CA ASP A 240 -4.71 3.02 22.72
C ASP A 240 -6.00 2.87 23.52
N LYS A 241 -6.78 3.96 23.61
CA LYS A 241 -8.03 3.96 24.37
C LYS A 241 -9.11 3.07 23.76
N ARG A 242 -9.34 3.17 22.44
CA ARG A 242 -10.54 2.60 21.80
C ARG A 242 -10.31 1.21 21.23
N PHE A 243 -9.14 0.95 20.65
CA PHE A 243 -8.81 -0.40 20.17
C PHE A 243 -8.26 -1.26 21.31
N PHE A 244 -7.14 -0.87 21.93
CA PHE A 244 -6.48 -1.70 22.93
C PHE A 244 -7.28 -1.79 24.23
N GLY A 245 -7.88 -0.68 24.69
CA GLY A 245 -8.80 -0.71 25.83
C GLY A 245 -9.94 -1.72 25.64
N THR A 246 -10.67 -1.61 24.52
CA THR A 246 -11.76 -2.55 24.19
C THR A 246 -11.26 -3.99 24.03
N LEU A 247 -10.10 -4.19 23.41
CA LEU A 247 -9.54 -5.52 23.20
C LEU A 247 -9.19 -6.18 24.52
N LEU A 248 -8.52 -5.48 25.43
CA LEU A 248 -8.12 -5.99 26.74
C LEU A 248 -9.32 -6.34 27.62
N ASP A 249 -10.42 -5.58 27.52
CA ASP A 249 -11.68 -5.90 28.20
C ASP A 249 -12.36 -7.16 27.63
N SER A 250 -11.99 -7.57 26.41
CA SER A 250 -12.67 -8.64 25.65
C SER A 250 -11.86 -9.94 25.56
N ILE A 251 -10.60 -9.96 25.98
CA ILE A 251 -9.73 -11.14 25.88
C ILE A 251 -9.29 -11.65 27.24
N ASP A 252 -8.99 -12.95 27.32
CA ASP A 252 -8.35 -13.58 28.47
C ASP A 252 -6.82 -13.54 28.28
N THR A 253 -6.14 -12.61 28.95
CA THR A 253 -4.68 -12.40 28.87
C THR A 253 -3.86 -13.58 29.38
N SER A 254 -4.48 -14.52 30.10
CA SER A 254 -3.84 -15.76 30.52
C SER A 254 -3.70 -16.78 29.39
N LYS A 255 -4.47 -16.59 28.29
CA LYS A 255 -4.49 -17.47 27.11
C LYS A 255 -4.04 -16.78 25.84
N VAL A 256 -4.10 -15.46 25.80
CA VAL A 256 -3.85 -14.65 24.60
C VAL A 256 -2.62 -13.78 24.79
N ALA A 257 -1.72 -13.83 23.81
CA ALA A 257 -0.65 -12.84 23.66
C ALA A 257 -1.03 -11.77 22.64
N VAL A 258 -0.75 -10.52 22.95
CA VAL A 258 -0.90 -9.37 22.06
C VAL A 258 0.46 -8.94 21.55
N VAL A 259 0.57 -8.80 20.23
CA VAL A 259 1.80 -8.37 19.55
C VAL A 259 1.53 -7.06 18.84
N VAL A 260 2.32 -6.03 19.14
CA VAL A 260 2.13 -4.69 18.58
C VAL A 260 3.42 -4.21 17.92
N SER A 261 3.32 -3.73 16.68
CA SER A 261 4.40 -3.07 15.97
C SER A 261 3.87 -2.21 14.81
N GLY A 262 4.76 -1.46 14.16
CA GLY A 262 4.51 -0.83 12.87
C GLY A 262 5.06 -1.68 11.73
N ASP A 263 4.56 -1.49 10.51
CA ASP A 263 5.15 -2.06 9.29
C ASP A 263 6.33 -1.21 8.80
N HIS A 264 6.31 0.09 9.06
CA HIS A 264 7.43 1.01 8.80
C HIS A 264 7.33 2.28 9.66
N SER A 265 8.41 3.06 9.68
CA SER A 265 8.43 4.40 10.25
C SER A 265 7.95 5.43 9.22
N THR A 266 7.13 6.38 9.66
CA THR A 266 6.75 7.58 8.86
C THR A 266 6.96 8.83 9.71
N PRO A 267 8.20 9.36 9.79
CA PRO A 267 8.50 10.56 10.59
C PRO A 267 7.82 11.79 10.01
N CYS A 268 7.12 12.57 10.86
CA CYS A 268 6.39 13.77 10.42
C CYS A 268 7.31 14.83 9.78
N ILE A 269 8.58 14.90 10.22
CA ILE A 269 9.58 15.79 9.63
C ILE A 269 9.87 15.42 8.17
N ASN A 270 9.90 14.13 7.88
CA ASN A 270 10.24 13.61 6.55
C ASN A 270 9.03 13.54 5.62
N LYS A 271 7.80 13.53 6.16
CA LYS A 271 6.54 13.38 5.41
C LYS A 271 6.50 12.16 4.46
N SER A 272 7.35 11.19 4.76
CA SER A 272 7.64 10.01 3.94
C SER A 272 8.12 8.89 4.84
N HIS A 273 8.13 7.68 4.30
CA HIS A 273 8.62 6.53 5.05
C HIS A 273 10.14 6.66 5.27
N SER A 274 10.62 6.20 6.41
CA SER A 274 12.05 6.03 6.70
C SER A 274 12.36 4.57 7.01
N ASP A 275 13.66 4.26 7.05
CA ASP A 275 14.23 2.98 7.47
C ASP A 275 14.50 2.92 8.98
N ASP A 276 14.04 3.93 9.74
CA ASP A 276 14.15 3.92 11.21
C ASP A 276 13.43 2.69 11.78
N PRO A 277 14.05 1.95 12.73
CA PRO A 277 13.45 0.77 13.31
C PRO A 277 12.18 1.11 14.08
N VAL A 278 11.19 0.22 13.97
CA VAL A 278 9.90 0.33 14.65
C VAL A 278 9.88 -0.47 15.96
N PRO A 279 9.17 0.00 17.00
CA PRO A 279 9.08 -0.73 18.25
C PRO A 279 8.25 -2.00 18.10
N VAL A 280 8.62 -3.07 18.81
CA VAL A 280 7.87 -4.34 18.88
C VAL A 280 7.55 -4.62 20.35
N LEU A 281 6.30 -4.94 20.65
CA LEU A 281 5.81 -5.37 21.95
C LEU A 281 5.21 -6.76 21.83
N VAL A 282 5.53 -7.63 22.79
CA VAL A 282 4.84 -8.91 23.02
C VAL A 282 4.36 -8.90 24.47
N SER A 283 3.06 -9.01 24.67
CA SER A 283 2.43 -8.92 25.99
C SER A 283 1.46 -10.08 26.20
N GLY A 284 1.42 -10.64 27.41
CA GLY A 284 0.56 -11.74 27.84
C GLY A 284 1.00 -12.22 29.22
N ASP A 285 0.13 -12.85 30.00
CA ASP A 285 0.45 -13.19 31.40
C ASP A 285 1.56 -14.24 31.52
N PHE A 286 1.68 -15.10 30.50
CA PHE A 286 2.72 -16.12 30.37
C PHE A 286 4.02 -15.58 29.71
N VAL A 287 4.04 -14.32 29.26
CA VAL A 287 5.21 -13.73 28.62
C VAL A 287 6.18 -13.19 29.67
N ARG A 288 7.44 -13.64 29.62
CA ARG A 288 8.48 -13.18 30.57
C ARG A 288 8.79 -11.70 30.37
N LYS A 289 8.47 -10.89 31.38
CA LYS A 289 8.74 -9.44 31.41
C LYS A 289 10.24 -9.15 31.38
N ASP A 290 10.63 -8.12 30.64
CA ASP A 290 12.02 -7.71 30.45
C ASP A 290 12.44 -6.44 31.19
N GLY A 291 11.49 -5.79 31.89
CA GLY A 291 11.70 -4.57 32.67
C GLY A 291 11.38 -3.28 31.92
N THR A 292 11.00 -3.35 30.65
CA THR A 292 10.46 -2.19 29.92
C THR A 292 9.08 -1.81 30.47
N THR A 293 8.76 -0.51 30.48
CA THR A 293 7.55 0.03 31.14
C THR A 293 6.64 0.86 30.25
N ARG A 294 7.08 1.23 29.03
CA ARG A 294 6.27 1.97 28.05
C ARG A 294 6.55 1.47 26.65
N PHE A 295 5.55 1.54 25.77
CA PHE A 295 5.72 1.25 24.35
C PHE A 295 6.13 2.53 23.60
N THR A 296 7.44 2.76 23.50
CA THR A 296 8.04 3.87 22.75
C THR A 296 9.34 3.41 22.10
N GLU A 297 9.82 4.14 21.09
CA GLU A 297 11.08 3.85 20.39
C GLU A 297 12.27 3.81 21.36
N ASN A 298 12.29 4.68 22.38
CA ASN A 298 13.37 4.73 23.37
C ASN A 298 13.34 3.55 24.37
N GLN A 299 12.16 3.04 24.71
CA GLN A 299 12.04 1.85 25.57
C GLN A 299 12.29 0.57 24.79
N ALA A 300 11.83 0.48 23.54
CA ALA A 300 12.05 -0.69 22.68
C ALA A 300 13.54 -1.00 22.47
N LYS A 301 14.40 0.02 22.42
CA LYS A 301 15.88 -0.14 22.37
C LYS A 301 16.47 -0.93 23.56
N LYS A 302 15.76 -0.97 24.70
CA LYS A 302 16.19 -1.67 25.92
C LYS A 302 15.58 -3.07 26.03
N GLY A 303 14.64 -3.43 25.15
CA GLY A 303 13.90 -4.68 25.21
C GLY A 303 14.78 -5.89 24.91
N LYS A 304 14.49 -7.02 25.55
CA LYS A 304 15.29 -8.25 25.40
C LYS A 304 15.16 -8.95 24.04
N ILE A 305 14.12 -8.61 23.26
CA ILE A 305 13.92 -9.12 21.90
C ILE A 305 15.05 -8.65 20.97
N GLY A 306 15.62 -7.48 21.23
CA GLY A 306 16.67 -6.89 20.39
C GLY A 306 16.15 -6.38 19.04
N LEU A 307 17.09 -6.08 18.14
CA LEU A 307 16.79 -5.65 16.78
C LEU A 307 16.57 -6.88 15.88
N LEU A 308 15.45 -6.89 15.16
CA LEU A 308 15.05 -7.99 14.28
C LEU A 308 14.69 -7.45 12.89
N ALA A 309 14.85 -8.29 11.87
CA ALA A 309 14.22 -8.02 10.58
C ALA A 309 12.71 -8.25 10.69
N GLY A 310 11.91 -7.48 9.95
CA GLY A 310 10.44 -7.61 9.98
C GLY A 310 9.94 -9.03 9.68
N ALA A 311 10.62 -9.74 8.77
CA ALA A 311 10.30 -11.13 8.42
C ALA A 311 10.51 -12.13 9.58
N ASP A 312 11.34 -11.78 10.57
CA ASP A 312 11.67 -12.65 11.70
C ASP A 312 10.73 -12.46 12.89
N VAL A 313 9.91 -11.40 12.90
CA VAL A 313 9.07 -11.03 14.04
C VAL A 313 8.13 -12.16 14.41
N ILE A 314 7.31 -12.66 13.49
CA ILE A 314 6.32 -13.70 13.79
C ILE A 314 6.98 -14.99 14.28
N ASN A 315 8.06 -15.42 13.64
CA ASN A 315 8.83 -16.60 14.06
C ASN A 315 9.40 -16.46 15.46
N THR A 316 9.97 -15.29 15.77
CA THR A 316 10.56 -15.00 17.08
C THR A 316 9.48 -14.95 18.16
N VAL A 317 8.36 -14.31 17.88
CA VAL A 317 7.25 -14.17 18.82
C VAL A 317 6.58 -15.52 19.11
N ILE A 318 6.34 -16.36 18.10
CA ILE A 318 5.78 -17.70 18.31
C ILE A 318 6.71 -18.55 19.19
N LYS A 319 8.03 -18.46 19.00
CA LYS A 319 9.00 -19.16 19.85
C LYS A 319 8.96 -18.65 21.30
N LEU A 320 8.88 -17.34 21.49
CA LEU A 320 8.84 -16.69 22.79
C LEU A 320 7.56 -17.03 23.57
N ILE A 321 6.42 -17.15 22.88
CA ILE A 321 5.13 -17.54 23.49
C ILE A 321 5.10 -19.03 23.88
N LYS A 322 5.81 -19.89 23.12
CA LYS A 322 5.84 -21.35 23.37
C LYS A 322 6.90 -21.79 24.39
N SER A 323 7.87 -20.94 24.72
CA SER A 323 8.97 -21.24 25.65
C SER A 323 8.58 -21.04 27.10
#